data_AF-A0A969HPZ5-F1
#
_entry.id   AF-A0A969HPZ5-F1
#
_cell.length_a   1.000
_cell.length_b   1.000
_cell.length_c   1.000
_cell.angle_alpha   90.00
_cell.angle_beta   90.00
_cell.angle_gamma   90.00
#
_symmetry.space_group_name_H-M   'P 1'
#
loop_
_entity.id
_entity.type
_entity.pdbx_description
1 polymer ?
#
loop_
_entity_poly.entity_id
_entity_poly.type
_entity_poly.pdbx_seq_one_letter_code
_entity_poly.pdbx_strand_id
1 'polypeptide(L)'
;MVDNENFYIQPISIPHVPYVFYIIVVHGIGEQKLNSTVTPVINRLAEVRQQQNHPKIDIRDYIRQNIVSLGMVTAQTGHPYMKEGRLTFANSQPWAEFANIRSDAKIEGNFEARPSRSGDNIRFVELFWADILNESFTISGQDLRAWSDTLLGRVAGRATEDEQWMLRILEQLRSTLLFLSNILTWQSPAFRQLIFDKFLGDVQMYGENPLVRAKSVARFHNLFEKLERKHYEREGSNPRKPQYIIVAHSLGSLLAADALIYGHLKAHLTAEDLPRPLF
;
A
#
# COMPACT_ATOMS: atom_id res chain seq x y z
N MET A 1 -39.45 -17.71 51.81
CA MET A 1 -38.73 -16.43 51.75
C MET A 1 -37.30 -16.79 51.40
N VAL A 2 -36.93 -16.61 50.14
CA VAL A 2 -35.55 -16.82 49.65
C VAL A 2 -35.12 -15.45 49.17
N ASP A 3 -34.10 -14.91 49.82
CA ASP A 3 -33.60 -13.57 49.54
C ASP A 3 -33.00 -13.52 48.13
N ASN A 4 -33.58 -12.64 47.30
CA ASN A 4 -33.03 -12.28 46.00
C ASN A 4 -31.79 -11.40 46.23
N GLU A 5 -30.62 -12.03 46.33
CA GLU A 5 -29.34 -11.32 46.21
C GLU A 5 -29.20 -10.79 44.78
N ASN A 6 -29.48 -9.50 44.61
CA ASN A 6 -29.14 -8.77 43.39
C ASN A 6 -27.61 -8.71 43.26
N PHE A 7 -27.06 -9.61 42.45
CA PHE A 7 -25.69 -9.50 41.94
C PHE A 7 -25.58 -8.26 41.05
N TYR A 8 -25.15 -7.14 41.63
CA TYR A 8 -24.66 -6.01 40.85
C TYR A 8 -23.36 -6.44 40.15
N ILE A 9 -23.48 -6.83 38.88
CA ILE A 9 -22.33 -6.92 37.99
C ILE A 9 -21.86 -5.48 37.79
N GLN A 10 -20.79 -5.09 38.49
CA GLN A 10 -20.07 -3.86 38.18
C GLN A 10 -19.63 -3.96 36.71
N PRO A 11 -19.95 -2.98 35.86
CA PRO A 11 -19.47 -2.99 34.48
C PRO A 11 -17.94 -3.03 34.53
N ILE A 12 -17.36 -4.12 34.06
CA ILE A 12 -15.92 -4.23 33.87
C ILE A 12 -15.58 -3.11 32.89
N SER A 13 -14.97 -2.02 33.38
CA SER A 13 -14.43 -1.00 32.51
C SER A 13 -13.24 -1.65 31.79
N ILE A 14 -13.49 -2.20 30.61
CA ILE A 14 -12.42 -2.60 29.71
C ILE A 14 -11.64 -1.31 29.45
N PRO A 15 -10.38 -1.19 29.90
CA PRO A 15 -9.61 0.03 29.65
C PRO A 15 -9.58 0.20 28.14
N HIS A 16 -10.09 1.35 27.67
CA HIS A 16 -10.01 1.74 26.28
C HIS A 16 -8.51 1.79 25.96
N VAL A 17 -7.96 0.73 25.36
CA VAL A 17 -6.59 0.77 24.86
C VAL A 17 -6.65 1.74 23.69
N PRO A 18 -6.12 2.97 23.81
CA PRO A 18 -6.26 3.93 22.74
C PRO A 18 -5.34 3.46 21.62
N TYR A 19 -5.89 3.16 20.46
CA TYR A 19 -5.12 2.76 19.29
C TYR A 19 -4.73 3.98 18.47
N VAL A 20 -3.53 3.95 17.88
CA VAL A 20 -3.14 4.90 16.83
C VAL A 20 -3.29 4.23 15.49
N PHE A 21 -4.14 4.80 14.63
CA PHE A 21 -4.42 4.23 13.32
C PHE A 21 -3.44 4.73 12.27
N TYR A 22 -2.96 3.79 11.46
CA TYR A 22 -2.10 4.00 10.32
C TYR A 22 -2.84 3.53 9.07
N ILE A 23 -3.07 4.42 8.12
CA ILE A 23 -3.57 4.07 6.78
C ILE A 23 -2.37 3.96 5.86
N ILE A 24 -2.06 2.75 5.43
CA ILE A 24 -0.92 2.42 4.57
C ILE A 24 -1.43 2.25 3.15
N VAL A 25 -1.07 3.20 2.29
CA VAL A 25 -1.46 3.21 0.88
C VAL A 25 -0.34 2.57 0.06
N VAL A 26 -0.66 1.46 -0.60
CA VAL A 26 0.28 0.72 -1.45
C VAL A 26 0.00 1.07 -2.91
N HIS A 27 1.03 1.58 -3.60
CA HIS A 27 0.94 1.91 -5.03
C HIS A 27 0.73 0.67 -5.91
N GLY A 28 0.01 0.87 -7.02
CA GLY A 28 -0.16 -0.12 -8.09
C GLY A 28 0.95 -0.05 -9.14
N ILE A 29 0.63 -0.47 -10.37
CA ILE A 29 1.54 -0.40 -11.52
C ILE A 29 1.70 1.01 -12.07
N GLY A 30 2.81 1.25 -12.77
CA GLY A 30 3.05 2.43 -13.59
C GLY A 30 3.95 3.48 -12.96
N GLU A 31 3.80 4.70 -13.46
CA GLU A 31 4.54 5.86 -12.97
C GLU A 31 4.06 6.27 -11.58
N GLN A 32 4.67 5.66 -10.57
CA GLN A 32 4.47 6.06 -9.19
C GLN A 32 5.18 7.39 -8.94
N LYS A 33 4.50 8.32 -8.28
CA LYS A 33 5.11 9.53 -7.72
C LYS A 33 4.91 9.47 -6.21
N LEU A 34 5.99 9.68 -5.46
CA LEU A 34 5.90 9.66 -4.00
C LEU A 34 4.85 10.69 -3.52
N ASN A 35 4.05 10.27 -2.55
CA ASN A 35 2.92 10.92 -1.93
C ASN A 35 1.70 11.17 -2.85
N SER A 36 1.72 10.74 -4.12
CA SER A 36 0.63 11.03 -5.05
C SER A 36 -0.62 10.19 -4.80
N THR A 37 -0.49 8.96 -4.27
CA THR A 37 -1.63 8.06 -4.06
C THR A 37 -2.22 8.24 -2.66
N VAL A 38 -1.41 8.58 -1.67
CA VAL A 38 -1.92 8.86 -0.31
C VAL A 38 -2.71 10.17 -0.25
N THR A 39 -2.36 11.17 -1.07
CA THR A 39 -3.04 12.48 -1.12
C THR A 39 -4.55 12.39 -1.38
N PRO A 40 -5.03 11.72 -2.45
CA PRO A 40 -6.47 11.57 -2.68
C PRO A 40 -7.17 10.75 -1.59
N VAL A 41 -6.48 9.80 -0.95
CA VAL A 41 -7.04 9.04 0.19
C VAL A 41 -7.28 9.96 1.39
N ILE A 42 -6.32 10.82 1.73
CA ILE A 42 -6.47 11.82 2.81
C ILE A 42 -7.66 12.74 2.52
N ASN A 43 -7.70 13.31 1.32
CA ASN A 43 -8.76 14.25 0.93
C ASN A 43 -10.15 13.59 0.94
N ARG A 44 -10.27 12.37 0.41
CA ARG A 44 -11.54 11.65 0.40
C ARG A 44 -12.00 11.28 1.81
N LEU A 45 -11.08 10.87 2.68
CA LEU A 45 -11.40 10.55 4.07
C LEU A 45 -11.86 11.80 4.84
N ALA A 46 -11.17 12.93 4.65
CA ALA A 46 -11.57 14.20 5.23
C ALA A 46 -12.96 14.64 4.75
N GLU A 47 -13.22 14.55 3.44
CA GLU A 47 -14.50 14.88 2.83
C GLU A 47 -15.65 14.07 3.44
N VAL A 48 -15.52 12.74 3.46
CA VAL A 48 -16.57 11.83 3.98
C VAL A 48 -16.85 12.11 5.46
N ARG A 49 -15.80 12.34 6.27
CA ARG A 49 -15.97 12.65 7.70
C ARG A 49 -16.64 14.01 7.91
N GLN A 50 -16.28 15.01 7.11
CA GLN A 50 -16.93 16.32 7.18
C GLN A 50 -18.43 16.22 6.83
N GLN A 51 -18.80 15.44 5.81
CA GLN A 51 -20.22 15.21 5.45
C GLN A 51 -21.00 14.57 6.59
N GLN A 52 -20.39 13.62 7.30
CA GLN A 52 -21.02 12.95 8.44
C GLN A 52 -21.26 13.91 9.61
N ASN A 53 -20.28 14.77 9.92
CA ASN A 53 -20.38 15.69 11.05
C ASN A 53 -21.20 16.94 10.74
N HIS A 54 -21.17 17.38 9.49
CA HIS A 54 -21.77 18.63 9.04
C HIS A 54 -22.52 18.43 7.71
N PRO A 55 -23.63 17.67 7.71
CA PRO A 55 -24.34 17.29 6.48
C PRO A 55 -24.94 18.47 5.69
N LYS A 56 -24.98 19.66 6.30
CA LYS A 56 -25.49 20.90 5.69
C LYS A 56 -24.43 21.74 4.99
N ILE A 57 -23.14 21.39 5.09
CA ILE A 57 -22.06 22.13 4.41
C ILE A 57 -22.06 21.77 2.93
N ASP A 58 -21.94 22.79 2.06
CA ASP A 58 -21.64 22.55 0.65
C ASP A 58 -20.22 21.96 0.53
N ILE A 59 -20.16 20.70 0.15
CA ILE A 59 -18.92 19.95 0.06
C ILE A 59 -17.94 20.58 -0.95
N ARG A 60 -18.43 21.25 -1.99
CA ARG A 60 -17.59 21.83 -3.04
C ARG A 60 -16.76 22.99 -2.51
N ASP A 61 -17.38 23.86 -1.71
CA ASP A 61 -16.69 25.00 -1.10
C ASP A 61 -15.74 24.53 0.01
N TYR A 62 -16.14 23.50 0.75
CA TYR A 62 -15.30 22.89 1.77
C TYR A 62 -14.01 22.28 1.19
N ILE A 63 -14.12 21.47 0.13
CA ILE A 63 -12.97 20.85 -0.53
C ILE A 63 -12.01 21.91 -1.09
N ARG A 64 -12.55 22.98 -1.68
CA ARG A 64 -11.71 24.04 -2.27
C ARG A 64 -10.80 24.73 -1.26
N GLN A 65 -11.27 24.89 -0.02
CA GLN A 65 -10.53 25.61 1.02
C GLN A 65 -9.62 24.72 1.86
N ASN A 66 -9.91 23.41 1.92
CA ASN A 66 -9.26 22.48 2.85
C ASN A 66 -8.65 21.26 2.14
N ILE A 67 -8.08 21.44 0.95
CA ILE A 67 -7.45 20.35 0.21
C ILE A 67 -6.00 20.14 0.66
N VAL A 68 -5.67 18.89 0.99
CA VAL A 68 -4.27 18.48 1.16
C VAL A 68 -3.65 18.36 -0.22
N SER A 69 -2.57 19.11 -0.41
CA SER A 69 -1.75 19.06 -1.61
C SER A 69 -0.60 18.06 -1.46
N LEU A 70 -0.06 17.61 -2.59
CA LEU A 70 1.14 16.78 -2.64
C LEU A 70 2.33 17.42 -1.88
N GLY A 71 2.47 18.75 -2.00
CA GLY A 71 3.53 19.50 -1.31
C GLY A 71 3.40 19.44 0.20
N MET A 72 2.17 19.48 0.73
CA MET A 72 1.91 19.39 2.18
C MET A 72 2.26 18.02 2.76
N VAL A 73 1.95 16.93 2.04
CA VAL A 73 2.33 15.57 2.45
C VAL A 73 3.85 15.43 2.39
N THR A 74 4.47 15.87 1.30
CA THR A 74 5.91 15.74 1.07
C THR A 74 6.74 16.58 2.03
N ALA A 75 6.25 17.76 2.43
CA ALA A 75 6.90 18.58 3.46
C ALA A 75 6.97 17.88 4.82
N GLN A 76 6.06 16.93 5.09
CA GLN A 76 6.09 16.13 6.32
C GLN A 76 6.96 14.89 6.17
N THR A 77 6.79 14.12 5.08
CA THR A 77 7.50 12.85 4.89
C THR A 77 8.95 13.03 4.42
N GLY A 78 9.27 14.19 3.85
CA GLY A 78 10.53 14.46 3.17
C GLY A 78 10.61 13.83 1.78
N HIS A 79 11.76 14.02 1.14
CA HIS A 79 12.10 13.44 -0.17
C HIS A 79 13.07 12.27 0.00
N PRO A 80 12.90 11.20 -0.80
CA PRO A 80 13.93 10.18 -0.91
C PRO A 80 15.13 10.78 -1.64
N TYR A 81 16.30 10.20 -1.42
CA TYR A 81 17.54 10.63 -2.07
C TYR A 81 18.32 9.43 -2.57
N MET A 82 19.22 9.66 -3.52
CA MET A 82 20.09 8.61 -4.03
C MET A 82 21.29 8.44 -3.08
N LYS A 83 21.53 7.21 -2.63
CA LYS A 83 22.75 6.81 -1.90
C LYS A 83 23.34 5.60 -2.62
N GLU A 84 24.59 5.72 -3.07
CA GLU A 84 25.30 4.63 -3.76
C GLU A 84 24.51 4.07 -4.97
N GLY A 85 23.91 4.97 -5.77
CA GLY A 85 23.12 4.58 -6.94
C GLY A 85 21.74 3.98 -6.63
N ARG A 86 21.31 3.94 -5.35
CA ARG A 86 20.00 3.41 -4.94
C ARG A 86 19.14 4.46 -4.26
N LEU A 87 17.83 4.40 -4.53
CA LEU A 87 16.85 5.28 -3.88
C LEU A 87 16.66 4.85 -2.42
N THR A 88 16.94 5.75 -1.49
CA THR A 88 16.79 5.50 -0.04
C THR A 88 15.80 6.46 0.61
N PHE A 89 15.12 5.93 1.64
CA PHE A 89 14.14 6.62 2.46
C PHE A 89 14.61 6.76 3.91
N ALA A 90 15.91 6.58 4.18
CA ALA A 90 16.44 6.49 5.54
C ALA A 90 16.06 7.71 6.41
N ASN A 91 16.15 8.91 5.85
CA ASN A 91 15.87 10.17 6.56
C ASN A 91 14.42 10.65 6.43
N SER A 92 13.58 9.93 5.67
CA SER A 92 12.18 10.30 5.48
C SER A 92 11.37 10.01 6.75
N GLN A 93 10.49 10.92 7.14
CA GLN A 93 9.46 10.61 8.15
C GLN A 93 8.44 9.65 7.51
N PRO A 94 8.07 8.53 8.15
CA PRO A 94 7.32 7.49 7.46
C PRO A 94 5.82 7.76 7.33
N TRP A 95 5.28 8.82 7.95
CA TRP A 95 3.87 9.20 7.80
C TRP A 95 3.68 10.71 7.73
N ALA A 96 2.56 11.13 7.15
CA ALA A 96 1.97 12.45 7.31
C ALA A 96 0.80 12.39 8.30
N GLU A 97 0.58 13.49 9.03
CA GLU A 97 -0.50 13.61 10.01
C GLU A 97 -1.13 15.00 9.87
N PHE A 98 -2.46 15.06 9.84
CA PHE A 98 -3.21 16.31 9.70
C PHE A 98 -4.19 16.47 10.85
N ALA A 99 -4.43 17.72 11.25
CA ALA A 99 -5.30 18.06 12.35
C ALA A 99 -6.76 17.67 12.05
N ASN A 100 -7.50 17.30 13.10
CA ASN A 100 -8.92 17.00 13.07
C ASN A 100 -9.30 15.81 12.16
N ILE A 101 -8.36 14.87 11.96
CA ILE A 101 -8.64 13.54 11.40
C ILE A 101 -8.35 12.49 12.47
N ARG A 102 -9.12 12.49 13.56
CA ARG A 102 -8.96 11.52 14.65
C ARG A 102 -9.58 10.16 14.29
N SER A 103 -9.08 9.10 14.91
CA SER A 103 -9.65 7.76 14.76
C SER A 103 -10.94 7.57 15.55
N ASP A 104 -11.14 8.33 16.63
CA ASP A 104 -12.36 8.30 17.43
C ASP A 104 -13.55 8.98 16.70
N ALA A 105 -14.77 8.64 17.13
CA ALA A 105 -16.00 9.15 16.53
C ALA A 105 -16.30 10.61 16.90
N LYS A 106 -15.68 11.14 17.97
CA LYS A 106 -15.86 12.52 18.41
C LYS A 106 -14.80 13.42 17.77
N ILE A 107 -15.12 13.94 16.59
CA ILE A 107 -14.33 15.03 16.01
C ILE A 107 -14.88 16.34 16.55
N GLU A 108 -14.06 17.08 17.28
CA GLU A 108 -14.33 18.48 17.58
C GLU A 108 -13.66 19.33 16.48
N GLY A 109 -14.45 19.90 15.58
CA GLY A 109 -13.99 20.86 14.58
C GLY A 109 -13.94 20.37 13.12
N ASN A 110 -13.68 21.31 12.22
CA ASN A 110 -13.57 21.05 10.78
C ASN A 110 -12.15 20.57 10.44
N PHE A 111 -12.01 19.76 9.39
CA PHE A 111 -10.68 19.50 8.84
C PHE A 111 -10.16 20.72 8.07
N GLU A 112 -8.92 21.12 8.35
CA GLU A 112 -8.30 22.37 7.87
C GLU A 112 -7.04 22.12 7.00
N ALA A 113 -6.78 20.87 6.61
CA ALA A 113 -5.54 20.47 5.92
C ALA A 113 -4.22 20.92 6.60
N ARG A 114 -4.28 21.28 7.89
CA ARG A 114 -3.12 21.72 8.66
C ARG A 114 -2.33 20.51 9.17
N PRO A 115 -0.99 20.46 8.99
CA PRO A 115 -0.17 19.42 9.60
C PRO A 115 -0.38 19.37 11.12
N SER A 116 -0.41 18.16 11.68
CA SER A 116 -0.52 17.94 13.12
C SER A 116 0.67 17.14 13.64
N ARG A 117 1.04 17.44 14.88
CA ARG A 117 2.00 16.65 15.67
C ARG A 117 1.40 16.20 17.00
N SER A 118 0.08 16.30 17.19
CA SER A 118 -0.56 15.89 18.44
C SER A 118 -0.41 14.39 18.68
N GLY A 119 -0.38 13.59 17.60
CA GLY A 119 -0.29 12.14 17.68
C GLY A 119 -1.64 11.45 17.82
N ASP A 120 -2.73 12.22 17.92
CA ASP A 120 -4.10 11.72 18.10
C ASP A 120 -4.84 11.51 16.78
N ASN A 121 -4.25 11.97 15.67
CA ASN A 121 -4.84 11.83 14.35
C ASN A 121 -4.38 10.54 13.68
N ILE A 122 -5.16 10.11 12.69
CA ILE A 122 -4.80 9.05 11.76
C ILE A 122 -3.49 9.45 11.07
N ARG A 123 -2.56 8.50 11.01
CA ARG A 123 -1.26 8.64 10.35
C ARG A 123 -1.35 8.02 8.97
N PHE A 124 -0.99 8.79 7.95
CA PHE A 124 -1.07 8.38 6.56
C PHE A 124 0.31 8.02 6.04
N VAL A 125 0.44 6.80 5.54
CA VAL A 125 1.69 6.22 5.08
C VAL A 125 1.54 5.87 3.60
N GLU A 126 2.60 6.08 2.83
CA GLU A 126 2.66 5.61 1.45
C GLU A 126 3.80 4.61 1.27
N LEU A 127 3.49 3.47 0.65
CA LEU A 127 4.47 2.50 0.18
C LEU A 127 4.73 2.73 -1.31
N PHE A 128 5.83 3.41 -1.60
CA PHE A 128 6.42 3.52 -2.92
C PHE A 128 7.39 2.37 -3.18
N TRP A 129 7.33 1.76 -4.36
CA TRP A 129 8.15 0.60 -4.69
C TRP A 129 8.47 0.43 -6.19
N ALA A 130 8.04 1.34 -7.05
CA ALA A 130 8.34 1.29 -8.48
C ALA A 130 9.84 1.38 -8.81
N ASP A 131 10.70 1.89 -7.92
CA ASP A 131 12.16 1.90 -8.11
C ASP A 131 12.70 0.48 -8.31
N ILE A 132 12.18 -0.49 -7.55
CA ILE A 132 12.59 -1.89 -7.60
C ILE A 132 12.27 -2.52 -8.96
N LEU A 133 11.06 -2.23 -9.47
CA LEU A 133 10.57 -2.72 -10.75
C LEU A 133 11.37 -2.12 -11.90
N ASN A 134 11.53 -0.79 -11.90
CA ASN A 134 12.24 -0.06 -12.94
C ASN A 134 13.72 -0.45 -13.03
N GLU A 135 14.42 -0.61 -11.89
CA GLU A 135 15.81 -1.07 -11.86
C GLU A 135 15.95 -2.47 -12.47
N SER A 136 14.99 -3.35 -12.22
CA SER A 136 15.08 -4.76 -12.65
C SER A 136 14.63 -4.97 -14.10
N PHE A 137 13.72 -4.13 -14.60
CA PHE A 137 13.25 -4.19 -15.98
C PHE A 137 14.37 -3.90 -16.99
N THR A 138 15.30 -2.99 -16.67
CA THR A 138 16.42 -2.68 -17.58
C THR A 138 17.40 -3.85 -17.76
N ILE A 139 17.42 -4.79 -16.80
CA ILE A 139 18.31 -5.95 -16.79
C ILE A 139 17.62 -7.20 -17.34
N SER A 140 16.34 -7.39 -16.98
CA SER A 140 15.62 -8.66 -17.19
C SER A 140 14.27 -8.52 -17.90
N GLY A 141 13.87 -7.30 -18.28
CA GLY A 141 12.69 -7.06 -19.09
C GLY A 141 12.78 -7.74 -20.45
N GLN A 142 11.66 -8.29 -20.91
CA GLN A 142 11.56 -8.85 -22.26
C GLN A 142 10.57 -8.01 -23.06
N ASP A 143 10.74 -7.99 -24.38
CA ASP A 143 9.71 -7.41 -25.23
C ASP A 143 8.42 -8.24 -25.15
N LEU A 144 7.29 -7.60 -25.44
CA LEU A 144 5.97 -8.21 -25.33
C LEU A 144 5.87 -9.55 -26.09
N ARG A 145 6.49 -9.68 -27.27
CA ARG A 145 6.38 -10.91 -28.06
C ARG A 145 7.13 -12.04 -27.36
N ALA A 146 8.40 -11.84 -27.03
CA ALA A 146 9.20 -12.86 -26.35
C ALA A 146 8.57 -13.28 -25.01
N TRP A 147 8.08 -12.30 -24.24
CA TRP A 147 7.43 -12.56 -22.96
C TRP A 147 6.13 -13.36 -23.12
N SER A 148 5.24 -12.91 -24.00
CA SER A 148 3.95 -13.57 -24.23
C SER A 148 4.10 -14.97 -24.84
N ASP A 149 5.10 -15.19 -25.70
CA ASP A 149 5.41 -16.51 -26.26
C ASP A 149 5.84 -17.49 -25.16
N THR A 150 6.68 -17.02 -24.24
CA THR A 150 7.14 -17.82 -23.10
C THR A 150 5.99 -18.14 -22.13
N LEU A 151 5.10 -17.19 -21.87
CA LEU A 151 3.91 -17.42 -21.07
C LEU A 151 2.97 -18.43 -21.70
N LEU A 152 2.61 -18.24 -22.98
CA LEU A 152 1.74 -19.16 -23.71
C LEU A 152 2.34 -20.56 -23.78
N GLY A 153 3.63 -20.70 -24.06
CA GLY A 153 4.30 -21.99 -24.10
C GLY A 153 4.20 -22.74 -22.76
N ARG A 154 4.33 -22.04 -21.63
CA ARG A 154 4.16 -22.65 -20.29
C ARG A 154 2.74 -23.07 -20.00
N VAL A 155 1.75 -22.26 -20.39
CA VAL A 155 0.33 -22.62 -20.20
C VAL A 155 -0.03 -23.79 -21.12
N ALA A 156 0.38 -23.74 -22.39
CA ALA A 156 0.11 -24.80 -23.36
C ALA A 156 0.70 -26.14 -22.95
N GLY A 157 1.90 -26.14 -22.37
CA GLY A 157 2.54 -27.37 -21.85
C GLY A 157 1.87 -27.97 -20.61
N ARG A 158 0.91 -27.27 -19.98
CA ARG A 158 0.21 -27.71 -18.76
C ARG A 158 -1.30 -27.82 -18.93
N ALA A 159 -1.86 -27.25 -19.99
CA ALA A 159 -3.30 -27.18 -20.19
C ALA A 159 -3.89 -28.57 -20.46
N THR A 160 -4.92 -28.91 -19.71
CA THR A 160 -5.80 -30.05 -19.96
C THR A 160 -6.74 -29.77 -21.15
N GLU A 161 -7.46 -30.80 -21.63
CA GLU A 161 -8.47 -30.62 -22.70
C GLU A 161 -9.53 -29.58 -22.30
N ASP A 162 -9.95 -29.57 -21.04
CA ASP A 162 -10.93 -28.62 -20.50
C ASP A 162 -10.40 -27.19 -20.39
N GLU A 163 -9.09 -26.98 -20.48
CA GLU A 163 -8.43 -25.68 -20.41
C GLU A 163 -8.06 -25.11 -21.79
N GLN A 164 -8.35 -25.83 -22.87
CA GLN A 164 -8.03 -25.39 -24.24
C GLN A 164 -8.71 -24.07 -24.63
N TRP A 165 -9.89 -23.77 -24.07
CA TRP A 165 -10.56 -22.49 -24.31
C TRP A 165 -9.73 -21.31 -23.78
N MET A 166 -9.04 -21.47 -22.64
CA MET A 166 -8.22 -20.43 -22.04
C MET A 166 -7.02 -20.11 -22.93
N LEU A 167 -6.38 -21.14 -23.51
CA LEU A 167 -5.28 -20.95 -24.46
C LEU A 167 -5.70 -20.09 -25.65
N ARG A 168 -6.86 -20.37 -26.26
CA ARG A 168 -7.38 -19.58 -27.38
C ARG A 168 -7.60 -18.12 -27.01
N ILE A 169 -8.11 -17.85 -25.80
CA ILE A 169 -8.29 -16.48 -25.30
C ILE A 169 -6.94 -15.80 -25.11
N LEU A 170 -5.96 -16.47 -24.51
CA LEU A 170 -4.62 -15.90 -24.28
C LEU A 170 -3.90 -15.64 -25.61
N GLU A 171 -4.04 -16.51 -26.60
CA GLU A 171 -3.51 -16.31 -27.96
C GLU A 171 -4.16 -15.10 -28.64
N GLN A 172 -5.49 -14.97 -28.54
CA GLN A 172 -6.20 -13.83 -29.09
C GLN A 172 -5.81 -12.51 -28.40
N LEU A 173 -5.67 -12.54 -27.07
CA LEU A 173 -5.20 -11.40 -26.28
C LEU A 173 -3.79 -11.00 -26.71
N ARG A 174 -2.87 -11.95 -26.83
CA ARG A 174 -1.51 -11.73 -27.34
C ARG A 174 -1.54 -11.08 -28.72
N SER A 175 -2.25 -11.66 -29.68
CA SER A 175 -2.33 -11.13 -31.04
C SER A 175 -2.87 -9.70 -31.07
N THR A 176 -3.87 -9.40 -30.25
CA THR A 176 -4.44 -8.05 -30.10
C THR A 176 -3.41 -7.08 -29.52
N LEU A 177 -2.71 -7.46 -28.44
CA LEU A 177 -1.70 -6.62 -27.81
C LEU A 177 -0.49 -6.36 -28.73
N LEU A 178 -0.05 -7.37 -29.49
CA LEU A 178 1.03 -7.22 -30.47
C LEU A 178 0.63 -6.28 -31.61
N PHE A 179 -0.61 -6.42 -32.11
CA PHE A 179 -1.14 -5.51 -33.12
C PHE A 179 -1.20 -4.06 -32.61
N LEU A 180 -1.72 -3.85 -31.40
CA LEU A 180 -1.76 -2.52 -30.77
C LEU A 180 -0.35 -1.96 -30.54
N SER A 181 0.59 -2.77 -30.06
CA SER A 181 1.99 -2.38 -29.87
C SER A 181 2.63 -1.93 -31.18
N ASN A 182 2.38 -2.66 -32.27
CA ASN A 182 2.87 -2.27 -33.59
C ASN A 182 2.27 -0.94 -34.05
N ILE A 183 0.95 -0.74 -33.94
CA ILE A 183 0.31 0.54 -34.31
C ILE A 183 0.90 1.69 -33.50
N LEU A 184 0.99 1.52 -32.18
CA LEU A 184 1.49 2.56 -31.27
C LEU A 184 2.98 2.86 -31.51
N THR A 185 3.77 1.88 -31.97
CA THR A 185 5.17 2.12 -32.35
C THR A 185 5.28 3.19 -33.44
N TRP A 186 4.33 3.25 -34.37
CA TRP A 186 4.32 4.26 -35.44
C TRP A 186 3.61 5.55 -35.04
N GLN A 187 2.45 5.44 -34.37
CA GLN A 187 1.61 6.60 -34.06
C GLN A 187 2.08 7.37 -32.83
N SER A 188 2.55 6.65 -31.80
CA SER A 188 2.94 7.26 -30.54
C SER A 188 3.91 6.37 -29.74
N PRO A 189 5.22 6.43 -30.07
CA PRO A 189 6.24 5.63 -29.39
C PRO A 189 6.25 5.80 -27.88
N ALA A 190 5.95 7.00 -27.39
CA ALA A 190 5.86 7.30 -25.95
C ALA A 190 4.74 6.50 -25.26
N PHE A 191 3.55 6.41 -25.88
CA PHE A 191 2.46 5.60 -25.34
C PHE A 191 2.76 4.10 -25.42
N ARG A 192 3.43 3.64 -26.48
CA ARG A 192 3.92 2.25 -26.56
C ARG A 192 4.85 1.93 -25.39
N GLN A 193 5.83 2.79 -25.14
CA GLN A 193 6.76 2.61 -24.02
C GLN A 193 6.04 2.63 -22.67
N LEU A 194 5.11 3.57 -22.46
CA LEU A 194 4.33 3.64 -21.23
C LEU A 194 3.48 2.38 -21.00
N ILE A 195 2.77 1.89 -22.02
CA ILE A 195 1.90 0.72 -21.88
C ILE A 195 2.69 -0.58 -21.76
N PHE A 196 3.61 -0.82 -22.69
CA PHE A 196 4.25 -2.13 -22.81
C PHE A 196 5.50 -2.27 -21.96
N ASP A 197 6.29 -1.19 -21.82
CA ASP A 197 7.55 -1.26 -21.07
C ASP A 197 7.36 -0.84 -19.60
N LYS A 198 6.43 0.08 -19.30
CA LYS A 198 6.13 0.47 -17.90
C LYS A 198 5.02 -0.37 -17.29
N PHE A 199 3.78 -0.25 -17.77
CA PHE A 199 2.66 -0.92 -17.11
C PHE A 199 2.72 -2.45 -17.20
N LEU A 200 2.88 -3.01 -18.41
CA LEU A 200 3.02 -4.45 -18.57
C LEU A 200 4.39 -4.97 -18.10
N GLY A 201 5.44 -4.15 -18.24
CA GLY A 201 6.75 -4.45 -17.68
C GLY A 201 6.72 -4.64 -16.16
N ASP A 202 5.99 -3.82 -15.42
CA ASP A 202 5.81 -3.99 -13.96
C ASP A 202 5.16 -5.33 -13.62
N VAL A 203 4.12 -5.72 -14.37
CA VAL A 203 3.44 -7.02 -14.22
C VAL A 203 4.41 -8.16 -14.52
N GLN A 204 5.18 -8.06 -15.60
CA GLN A 204 6.21 -9.04 -15.95
C GLN A 204 7.23 -9.19 -14.81
N MET A 205 7.82 -8.08 -14.36
CA MET A 205 8.88 -8.11 -13.35
C MET A 205 8.38 -8.69 -12.03
N TYR A 206 7.21 -8.28 -11.57
CA TYR A 206 6.67 -8.81 -10.32
C TYR A 206 6.23 -10.27 -10.43
N GLY A 207 5.62 -10.63 -11.57
CA GLY A 207 5.10 -11.97 -11.83
C GLY A 207 6.18 -13.02 -12.05
N GLU A 208 7.30 -12.65 -12.69
CA GLU A 208 8.28 -13.62 -13.19
C GLU A 208 9.64 -13.56 -12.51
N ASN A 209 10.00 -12.45 -11.86
CA ASN A 209 11.31 -12.30 -11.24
C ASN A 209 11.21 -12.48 -9.71
N PRO A 210 11.65 -13.64 -9.16
CA PRO A 210 11.54 -13.89 -7.72
C PRO A 210 12.34 -12.90 -6.88
N LEU A 211 13.46 -12.39 -7.40
CA LEU A 211 14.27 -11.39 -6.70
C LEU A 211 13.55 -10.05 -6.59
N VAL A 212 12.85 -9.61 -7.64
CA VAL A 212 11.99 -8.41 -7.61
C VAL A 212 10.92 -8.55 -6.55
N ARG A 213 10.23 -9.70 -6.52
CA ARG A 213 9.19 -9.98 -5.52
C ARG A 213 9.75 -9.96 -4.11
N ALA A 214 10.87 -10.65 -3.87
CA ALA A 214 11.54 -10.68 -2.57
C ALA A 214 11.96 -9.27 -2.11
N LYS A 215 12.57 -8.46 -2.99
CA LYS A 215 12.93 -7.06 -2.69
C LYS A 215 11.70 -6.21 -2.36
N SER A 216 10.59 -6.41 -3.08
CA SER A 216 9.35 -5.65 -2.88
C SER A 216 8.69 -6.02 -1.55
N VAL A 217 8.63 -7.32 -1.21
CA VAL A 217 8.15 -7.80 0.09
C VAL A 217 9.05 -7.29 1.22
N ALA A 218 10.37 -7.33 1.06
CA ALA A 218 11.30 -6.77 2.03
C ALA A 218 11.09 -5.26 2.22
N ARG A 219 10.81 -4.49 1.16
CA ARG A 219 10.46 -3.06 1.25
C ARG A 219 9.20 -2.86 2.09
N PHE A 220 8.18 -3.69 1.89
CA PHE A 220 6.95 -3.65 2.68
C PHE A 220 7.25 -3.89 4.17
N HIS A 221 7.97 -4.96 4.54
CA HIS A 221 8.29 -5.24 5.95
C HIS A 221 9.21 -4.19 6.57
N ASN A 222 10.21 -3.70 5.85
CA ASN A 222 11.10 -2.63 6.32
C ASN A 222 10.34 -1.32 6.60
N LEU A 223 9.28 -1.02 5.83
CA LEU A 223 8.40 0.10 6.10
C LEU A 223 7.67 -0.09 7.45
N PHE A 224 7.10 -1.27 7.70
CA PHE A 224 6.43 -1.58 8.97
C PHE A 224 7.40 -1.52 10.15
N GLU A 225 8.60 -2.10 10.04
CA GLU A 225 9.62 -2.01 11.08
C GLU A 225 9.98 -0.55 11.39
N LYS A 226 10.16 0.27 10.34
CA LYS A 226 10.41 1.70 10.48
C LYS A 226 9.24 2.42 11.14
N LEU A 227 8.00 2.08 10.78
CA LEU A 227 6.79 2.64 11.37
C LEU A 227 6.71 2.31 12.87
N GLU A 228 6.91 1.06 13.25
CA GLU A 228 6.88 0.61 14.64
C GLU A 228 7.95 1.29 15.46
N ARG A 229 9.20 1.27 14.98
CA ARG A 229 10.30 1.97 15.66
C ARG A 229 9.96 3.44 15.89
N LYS A 230 9.53 4.16 14.85
CA LYS A 230 9.17 5.58 14.94
C LYS A 230 7.92 5.83 15.79
N HIS A 231 6.99 4.88 15.83
CA HIS A 231 5.80 4.92 16.66
C HIS A 231 6.18 4.87 18.14
N TYR A 232 6.93 3.85 18.56
CA TYR A 232 7.34 3.68 19.94
C TYR A 232 8.32 4.76 20.42
N GLU A 233 9.22 5.23 19.55
CA GLU A 233 10.06 6.41 19.82
C GLU A 233 9.23 7.65 20.18
N ARG A 234 8.06 7.83 19.54
CA ARG A 234 7.20 9.01 19.74
C ARG A 234 6.26 8.87 20.94
N GLU A 235 5.71 7.69 21.17
CA GLU A 235 4.72 7.48 22.24
C GLU A 235 5.38 7.30 23.63
N GLY A 236 6.68 6.99 23.69
CA GLY A 236 7.43 6.97 24.95
C GLY A 236 7.13 5.76 25.84
N SER A 237 7.03 5.98 27.16
CA SER A 237 7.02 4.91 28.17
C SER A 237 5.70 4.16 28.32
N ASN A 238 4.58 4.72 27.86
CA ASN A 238 3.27 4.06 27.88
C ASN A 238 2.62 4.13 26.50
N PRO A 239 3.15 3.38 25.51
CA PRO A 239 2.77 3.56 24.13
C PRO A 239 1.37 3.03 23.86
N ARG A 240 0.57 3.85 23.18
CA ARG A 240 -0.65 3.37 22.51
C ARG A 240 -0.29 2.27 21.51
N LYS A 241 -1.20 1.34 21.24
CA LYS A 241 -0.92 0.28 20.26
C LYS A 241 -1.16 0.79 18.83
N PRO A 242 -0.26 0.53 17.87
CA PRO A 242 -0.53 0.86 16.48
C PRO A 242 -1.57 -0.11 15.88
N GLN A 243 -2.47 0.41 15.03
CA GLN A 243 -3.37 -0.38 14.19
C GLN A 243 -3.18 0.00 12.73
N TYR A 244 -3.03 -1.00 11.87
CA TYR A 244 -2.71 -0.81 10.45
C TYR A 244 -3.92 -1.14 9.58
N ILE A 245 -4.28 -0.22 8.68
CA ILE A 245 -5.26 -0.41 7.63
C ILE A 245 -4.51 -0.30 6.31
N ILE A 246 -4.48 -1.38 5.53
CA ILE A 246 -3.79 -1.40 4.24
C ILE A 246 -4.81 -1.11 3.13
N VAL A 247 -4.55 -0.07 2.36
CA VAL A 247 -5.32 0.29 1.16
C VAL A 247 -4.41 0.07 -0.03
N ALA A 248 -4.70 -0.97 -0.82
CA ALA A 248 -3.89 -1.36 -1.95
C ALA A 248 -4.76 -1.48 -3.21
N HIS A 249 -4.19 -1.18 -4.37
CA HIS A 249 -4.88 -1.31 -5.65
C HIS A 249 -3.97 -1.95 -6.71
N SER A 250 -4.59 -2.64 -7.68
CA SER A 250 -3.88 -3.29 -8.80
C SER A 250 -2.75 -4.21 -8.29
N LEU A 251 -1.54 -4.12 -8.86
CA LEU A 251 -0.37 -4.92 -8.44
C LEU A 251 0.05 -4.66 -6.98
N GLY A 252 -0.26 -3.49 -6.42
CA GLY A 252 -0.04 -3.20 -5.00
C GLY A 252 -0.84 -4.13 -4.08
N SER A 253 -2.00 -4.62 -4.53
CA SER A 253 -2.81 -5.60 -3.78
C SER A 253 -2.12 -6.96 -3.72
N LEU A 254 -1.51 -7.40 -4.82
CA LEU A 254 -0.72 -8.64 -4.84
C LEU A 254 0.53 -8.51 -3.94
N LEU A 255 1.23 -7.39 -4.02
CA LEU A 255 2.34 -7.10 -3.11
C LEU A 255 1.95 -7.16 -1.64
N ALA A 256 0.86 -6.49 -1.27
CA ALA A 256 0.39 -6.49 0.11
C ALA A 256 0.00 -7.91 0.57
N ALA A 257 -0.71 -8.67 -0.28
CA ALA A 257 -1.09 -10.04 0.03
C ALA A 257 0.13 -10.95 0.22
N ASP A 258 1.09 -10.93 -0.71
CA ASP A 258 2.33 -11.71 -0.63
C ASP A 258 3.12 -11.38 0.64
N ALA A 259 3.25 -10.09 0.97
CA ALA A 259 3.98 -9.66 2.15
C ALA A 259 3.28 -10.10 3.46
N LEU A 260 1.96 -10.06 3.52
CA LEU A 260 1.18 -10.52 4.68
C LEU A 260 1.27 -12.04 4.85
N ILE A 261 1.12 -12.81 3.77
CA ILE A 261 1.26 -14.27 3.78
C ILE A 261 2.67 -14.64 4.25
N TYR A 262 3.70 -14.01 3.69
CA TYR A 262 5.08 -14.28 4.10
C TYR A 262 5.32 -13.97 5.59
N GLY A 263 4.80 -12.84 6.08
CA GLY A 263 4.89 -12.48 7.49
C GLY A 263 4.19 -13.51 8.39
N HIS A 264 3.00 -13.97 7.99
CA HIS A 264 2.22 -14.97 8.71
C HIS A 264 2.93 -16.34 8.77
N LEU A 265 3.44 -16.82 7.63
CA LEU A 265 4.17 -18.08 7.54
C LEU A 265 5.45 -18.04 8.37
N LYS A 266 6.21 -16.94 8.29
CA LYS A 266 7.42 -16.76 9.11
C LYS A 266 7.11 -16.83 10.61
N ALA A 267 6.01 -16.21 11.05
CA ALA A 267 5.59 -16.26 12.44
C ALA A 267 5.21 -17.68 12.89
N HIS A 268 4.54 -18.46 12.04
CA HIS A 268 4.17 -19.85 12.33
C HIS A 268 5.40 -20.75 12.45
N LEU A 269 6.33 -20.67 11.50
CA LEU A 269 7.57 -21.44 11.55
C LEU A 269 8.37 -21.12 12.82
N THR A 270 8.47 -19.84 13.21
CA THR A 270 9.15 -19.48 14.47
C THR A 270 8.42 -19.94 15.73
N ALA A 271 7.11 -20.19 15.67
CA ALA A 271 6.31 -20.65 16.81
C ALA A 271 6.34 -22.18 16.96
N GLU A 272 6.50 -22.92 15.87
CA GLU A 272 6.56 -24.39 15.85
C GLU A 272 8.00 -24.94 16.00
N ASP A 273 9.03 -24.17 15.64
CA ASP A 273 10.44 -24.61 15.64
C ASP A 273 11.24 -24.31 16.94
N LEU A 274 10.59 -24.16 18.10
CA LEU A 274 11.29 -24.13 19.39
C LEU A 274 11.11 -25.44 20.17
N PRO A 275 12.05 -26.41 20.09
CA PRO A 275 12.30 -27.26 21.24
C PRO A 275 12.73 -26.36 22.40
N ARG A 276 12.05 -26.51 23.55
CA ARG A 276 12.45 -25.87 24.81
C ARG A 276 13.96 -26.07 25.01
N PRO A 277 14.72 -25.05 25.42
CA PRO A 277 16.15 -25.23 25.64
C PRO A 277 16.32 -26.23 26.78
N LEU A 278 16.86 -27.40 26.44
CA LEU A 278 17.64 -28.19 27.38
C LEU A 278 19.07 -27.69 27.23
N PHE A 279 19.63 -27.28 28.37
CA PHE A 279 20.90 -26.59 28.63
C PHE A 279 20.82 -25.06 28.61
#